data_AF-A7RP96-F1
#
_entry.id   AF-A7RP96-F1
#
_cell.length_a   1.000
_cell.length_b   1.000
_cell.length_c   1.000
_cell.angle_alpha   90.00
_cell.angle_beta   90.00
_cell.angle_gamma   90.00
#
_symmetry.space_group_name_H-M   'P 1'
#
loop_
_entity.id
_entity.type
_entity.pdbx_description
1 polymer ?
#
loop_
_entity_poly.entity_id
_entity_poly.type
_entity_poly.pdbx_seq_one_letter_code
_entity_poly.pdbx_strand_id
1 'polypeptide(L)'
;MKLVCSWILHLNKAQAKSIRITELEHNSVEPIVLEIDEKLDIKPRAYYPPSECRSYTMLHGADRAMANTAQNALRCDKNEFPGNLWYRFTGQAGNAMPTSCVLEKRCGTHAPGWMVGAHPTLAQGMVTRKVCYHWTKNCCRWSNYIKVRNCGAFYVYQLPKTPVCWLRYCGNGIPQPPECRRYTVFNSFDRAIGNTAQNSLKCDQRDLPGNLWYRFLGAAGNAMPTSCVPVKRCGTHAPGWIVGSHPSLRYSLVTRKVCYHWSGSCCRWSNYIKVRNCGGFYVYQLPKTPVCWLRYCGNRVSLPPPPPECRRYTVFNSFDRAIGNTAQNSLKCDQRDLPGNLWYRFLGAAGNAMPTSCVPVKRCGTHAPGWIVGSHPSLRYSLVTRKVCYHWSGSCCRWSNYIKVRNCGGFYVYQLPKTPVCWLRYCGNRVSLPPPPPECRRYTVFNSFDRAIGNTAQNSLKCDQRDLPGNLWYRFLGAAGNAMPTSCVPVRRCGTHAPGWMVGSHPSLRYNLVTRKVCYHWSGSCCRWSNSIKVRNCGGFYVYQLPKTPVCMLRYCGRGY
;
A
#
# COMPACT_ATOMS: atom_id res chain seq x y z
N MET A 1 38.13 -7.69 25.60
CA MET A 1 36.88 -7.08 25.11
C MET A 1 35.78 -8.15 25.19
N LYS A 2 34.96 -8.11 26.24
CA LYS A 2 33.94 -9.13 26.58
C LYS A 2 32.58 -8.75 25.97
N LEU A 3 31.88 -9.75 25.42
CA LEU A 3 30.42 -10.02 25.46
C LEU A 3 29.91 -10.56 24.11
N VAL A 4 29.78 -11.88 23.98
CA VAL A 4 28.68 -12.50 23.22
C VAL A 4 28.21 -13.74 23.98
N CYS A 5 26.92 -13.74 24.29
CA CYS A 5 26.20 -14.71 25.09
C CYS A 5 25.76 -15.90 24.22
N SER A 6 26.08 -17.12 24.66
CA SER A 6 25.75 -18.38 24.00
C SER A 6 24.28 -18.75 24.24
N TRP A 7 23.54 -19.02 23.15
CA TRP A 7 22.23 -19.67 23.15
C TRP A 7 22.36 -21.04 22.48
N ILE A 8 22.66 -22.10 23.24
CA ILE A 8 22.23 -23.47 22.91
C ILE A 8 22.01 -24.22 24.21
N LEU A 9 20.77 -24.68 24.46
CA LEU A 9 20.47 -25.90 25.21
C LEU A 9 19.01 -26.28 24.97
N HIS A 10 18.78 -27.19 24.02
CA HIS A 10 18.02 -28.45 24.19
C HIS A 10 17.72 -29.04 22.80
N LEU A 11 18.71 -29.77 22.28
CA LEU A 11 18.49 -30.86 21.35
C LEU A 11 17.72 -31.97 22.08
N ASN A 12 16.57 -32.37 21.54
CA ASN A 12 15.96 -33.65 21.89
C ASN A 12 16.65 -34.75 21.07
N LYS A 13 17.07 -35.80 21.79
CA LYS A 13 17.76 -37.01 21.31
C LYS A 13 17.16 -37.56 20.01
N ALA A 14 17.88 -37.44 18.89
CA ALA A 14 17.79 -38.35 17.75
C ALA A 14 18.92 -38.06 16.73
N GLN A 15 20.17 -38.41 17.08
CA GLN A 15 21.25 -38.58 16.10
C GLN A 15 22.15 -39.73 16.54
N ALA A 16 22.46 -40.65 15.62
CA ALA A 16 23.72 -41.38 15.64
C ALA A 16 24.03 -41.95 14.25
N LYS A 17 25.12 -41.45 13.65
CA LYS A 17 26.06 -42.03 12.66
C LYS A 17 26.64 -40.86 11.86
N SER A 18 27.93 -40.59 11.75
CA SER A 18 29.17 -41.23 12.21
C SER A 18 30.25 -40.13 12.10
N ILE A 19 31.00 -39.83 13.16
CA ILE A 19 32.19 -38.97 13.09
C ILE A 19 33.40 -39.88 13.32
N ARG A 20 34.35 -39.92 12.37
CA ARG A 20 35.68 -40.50 12.61
C ARG A 20 36.64 -39.38 12.97
N ILE A 21 37.36 -39.58 14.07
CA ILE A 21 38.53 -38.79 14.48
C ILE A 21 39.73 -39.73 14.33
N THR A 22 40.80 -39.28 13.69
CA THR A 22 42.11 -39.94 13.71
C THR A 22 43.11 -38.99 14.40
N GLU A 23 43.90 -39.55 15.32
CA GLU A 23 44.87 -38.85 16.16
C GLU A 23 46.15 -38.42 15.40
N LEU A 24 46.58 -37.21 15.76
CA LEU A 24 47.90 -36.53 15.81
C LEU A 24 49.15 -37.20 15.22
N GLU A 25 49.95 -36.40 14.46
CA GLU A 25 51.38 -36.22 14.75
C GLU A 25 51.87 -34.76 14.49
N HIS A 26 52.82 -34.39 15.33
CA HIS A 26 53.68 -33.21 15.51
C HIS A 26 53.83 -32.09 14.45
N ASN A 27 53.92 -30.86 15.00
CA ASN A 27 54.62 -29.66 14.51
C ASN A 27 54.21 -29.03 13.17
N SER A 28 53.34 -28.01 13.23
CA SER A 28 53.46 -26.79 12.38
C SER A 28 52.47 -25.70 12.82
N VAL A 29 52.93 -24.46 12.84
CA VAL A 29 52.16 -23.25 13.20
C VAL A 29 51.57 -22.65 11.93
N GLU A 30 50.30 -22.94 11.62
CA GLU A 30 49.46 -22.12 10.70
C GLU A 30 47.96 -22.22 11.08
N PRO A 31 47.16 -21.15 10.86
CA PRO A 31 45.74 -21.15 11.18
C PRO A 31 44.90 -21.92 10.14
N ILE A 32 44.07 -22.84 10.62
CA ILE A 32 43.10 -23.60 9.81
C ILE A 32 41.96 -22.67 9.36
N VAL A 33 41.82 -22.48 8.04
CA VAL A 33 40.65 -21.85 7.43
C VAL A 33 39.54 -22.90 7.32
N LEU A 34 38.43 -22.70 8.05
CA LEU A 34 37.21 -23.49 7.88
C LEU A 34 36.44 -22.95 6.67
N GLU A 35 36.56 -23.60 5.52
CA GLU A 35 35.62 -23.43 4.41
C GLU A 35 34.30 -24.10 4.75
N ILE A 36 33.21 -23.31 4.82
CA ILE A 36 31.86 -23.82 5.01
C ILE A 36 31.26 -24.02 3.62
N ASP A 37 31.13 -25.28 3.20
CA ASP A 37 30.53 -25.66 1.93
C ASP A 37 28.99 -25.48 2.03
N GLU A 38 28.47 -24.37 1.48
CA GLU A 38 27.05 -23.99 1.55
C GLU A 38 26.20 -24.80 0.55
N LYS A 39 25.97 -26.10 0.84
CA LYS A 39 24.88 -26.87 0.23
C LYS A 39 24.18 -27.79 1.24
N LEU A 40 23.33 -27.20 2.07
CA LEU A 40 22.25 -27.92 2.76
C LEU A 40 20.90 -27.44 2.23
N ASP A 41 20.38 -28.25 1.30
CA ASP A 41 19.12 -28.05 0.58
C ASP A 41 17.93 -28.37 1.52
N ILE A 42 17.60 -27.45 2.42
CA ILE A 42 16.45 -27.59 3.34
C ILE A 42 15.18 -27.18 2.60
N LYS A 43 14.47 -28.17 2.03
CA LYS A 43 13.09 -27.96 1.56
C LYS A 43 12.21 -27.46 2.72
N PRO A 44 11.50 -26.33 2.61
CA PRO A 44 10.60 -25.87 3.67
C PRO A 44 9.42 -26.85 3.77
N ARG A 45 9.39 -27.61 4.87
CA ARG A 45 8.28 -28.50 5.23
C ARG A 45 7.00 -27.67 5.36
N ALA A 46 5.94 -28.05 4.65
CA ALA A 46 4.63 -27.40 4.77
C ALA A 46 4.18 -27.44 6.24
N TYR A 47 4.04 -26.26 6.86
CA TYR A 47 3.55 -26.14 8.23
C TYR A 47 2.06 -26.45 8.25
N TYR A 48 1.70 -27.68 8.61
CA TYR A 48 0.32 -28.05 8.84
C TYR A 48 -0.12 -27.56 10.23
N PRO A 49 -1.22 -26.80 10.34
CA PRO A 49 -1.70 -26.37 11.64
C PRO A 49 -2.14 -27.59 12.49
N PRO A 50 -2.03 -27.51 13.82
CA PRO A 50 -2.48 -28.56 14.74
C PRO A 50 -3.92 -29.03 14.46
N SER A 51 -4.24 -30.29 14.76
CA SER A 51 -5.56 -30.88 14.42
C SER A 51 -6.73 -30.15 15.09
N GLU A 52 -6.54 -29.63 16.30
CA GLU A 52 -7.49 -28.80 17.04
C GLU A 52 -7.80 -27.45 16.36
N CYS A 53 -6.90 -26.97 15.49
CA CYS A 53 -7.13 -25.79 14.67
C CYS A 53 -7.89 -26.12 13.37
N ARG A 54 -8.13 -27.40 13.10
CA ARG A 54 -8.82 -27.92 11.91
C ARG A 54 -10.17 -28.57 12.25
N SER A 55 -10.29 -29.18 13.42
CA SER A 55 -11.49 -29.87 13.89
C SER A 55 -11.92 -29.35 15.27
N TYR A 56 -13.07 -28.69 15.32
CA TYR A 56 -13.67 -28.11 16.52
C TYR A 56 -15.17 -27.87 16.33
N THR A 57 -15.89 -27.72 17.45
CA THR A 57 -17.32 -27.39 17.50
C THR A 57 -17.55 -25.89 17.66
N MET A 58 -18.55 -25.32 16.99
CA MET A 58 -18.81 -23.88 17.02
C MET A 58 -19.81 -23.46 18.10
N LEU A 59 -19.38 -22.60 19.02
CA LEU A 59 -20.25 -21.91 19.99
C LEU A 59 -20.64 -20.55 19.44
N HIS A 60 -21.85 -20.41 18.89
CA HIS A 60 -22.22 -19.25 18.07
C HIS A 60 -23.48 -18.48 18.51
N GLY A 61 -24.31 -19.07 19.38
CA GLY A 61 -25.59 -18.51 19.80
C GLY A 61 -25.46 -17.21 20.61
N ALA A 62 -26.34 -16.23 20.37
CA ALA A 62 -26.45 -15.01 21.17
C ALA A 62 -26.75 -15.30 22.63
N ASP A 63 -27.39 -16.43 22.93
CA ASP A 63 -27.63 -16.85 24.29
C ASP A 63 -26.31 -16.96 25.07
N ARG A 64 -25.19 -17.33 24.43
CA ARG A 64 -23.84 -17.42 25.03
C ARG A 64 -23.08 -16.09 25.10
N ALA A 65 -23.65 -14.99 24.61
CA ALA A 65 -23.06 -13.67 24.67
C ALA A 65 -22.91 -13.17 26.11
N MET A 66 -21.74 -12.68 26.50
CA MET A 66 -21.55 -12.06 27.82
C MET A 66 -22.48 -10.87 28.09
N ALA A 67 -23.01 -10.23 27.03
CA ALA A 67 -23.94 -9.12 27.15
C ALA A 67 -25.41 -9.55 26.95
N ASN A 68 -25.70 -10.83 26.69
CA ASN A 68 -27.07 -11.33 26.71
C ASN A 68 -27.62 -11.26 28.13
N THR A 69 -28.72 -10.53 28.31
CA THR A 69 -29.37 -10.27 29.59
C THR A 69 -30.65 -11.09 29.78
N ALA A 70 -31.09 -11.83 28.76
CA ALA A 70 -32.34 -12.58 28.80
C ALA A 70 -32.31 -13.69 29.87
N GLN A 71 -33.40 -13.78 30.64
CA GLN A 71 -33.54 -14.70 31.79
C GLN A 71 -34.67 -15.73 31.61
N ASN A 72 -35.27 -15.81 30.43
CA ASN A 72 -36.44 -16.63 30.13
C ASN A 72 -36.13 -18.12 29.91
N ALA A 73 -34.89 -18.49 29.58
CA ALA A 73 -34.48 -19.88 29.35
C ALA A 73 -33.00 -20.09 29.69
N LEU A 74 -32.70 -20.22 30.99
CA LEU A 74 -31.33 -20.40 31.47
C LEU A 74 -30.84 -21.83 31.24
N ARG A 75 -29.60 -21.96 30.76
CA ARG A 75 -28.96 -23.22 30.35
C ARG A 75 -27.67 -23.47 31.13
N CYS A 76 -27.14 -24.69 31.06
CA CYS A 76 -25.89 -25.09 31.71
C CYS A 76 -25.04 -25.97 30.80
N ASP A 77 -23.71 -25.83 30.88
CA ASP A 77 -22.78 -26.64 30.06
C ASP A 77 -22.42 -28.00 30.69
N LYS A 78 -22.94 -28.32 31.89
CA LYS A 78 -22.75 -29.63 32.53
C LYS A 78 -23.44 -30.75 31.75
N ASN A 79 -24.66 -30.48 31.27
CA ASN A 79 -25.49 -31.44 30.54
C ASN A 79 -25.38 -31.28 29.02
N GLU A 80 -25.04 -30.09 28.53
CA GLU A 80 -24.95 -29.81 27.08
C GLU A 80 -23.62 -30.25 26.45
N PHE A 81 -22.54 -30.36 27.22
CA PHE A 81 -21.24 -30.70 26.65
C PHE A 81 -20.94 -32.20 26.85
N PRO A 82 -20.53 -32.95 25.82
CA PRO A 82 -19.98 -34.31 26.00
C PRO A 82 -18.67 -34.30 26.82
N GLY A 83 -18.02 -33.14 26.93
CA GLY A 83 -16.80 -32.91 27.70
C GLY A 83 -15.52 -33.09 26.85
N ASN A 84 -14.49 -32.29 27.15
CA ASN A 84 -13.12 -32.38 26.62
C ASN A 84 -12.95 -32.31 25.09
N LEU A 85 -13.96 -31.82 24.37
CA LEU A 85 -13.86 -31.50 22.94
C LEU A 85 -13.32 -30.08 22.72
N TRP A 86 -12.84 -29.81 21.50
CA TRP A 86 -12.40 -28.49 21.07
C TRP A 86 -13.58 -27.65 20.59
N TYR A 87 -13.67 -26.42 21.08
CA TYR A 87 -14.72 -25.47 20.76
C TYR A 87 -14.15 -24.14 20.28
N ARG A 88 -14.92 -23.41 19.47
CA ARG A 88 -14.59 -22.06 19.00
C ARG A 88 -15.79 -21.14 19.17
N PHE A 89 -15.59 -20.01 19.87
CA PHE A 89 -16.57 -18.93 19.89
C PHE A 89 -16.63 -18.24 18.52
N THR A 90 -17.84 -18.16 17.97
CA THR A 90 -18.13 -17.49 16.70
C THR A 90 -19.48 -16.78 16.78
N GLY A 91 -19.94 -16.17 15.69
CA GLY A 91 -21.29 -15.63 15.60
C GLY A 91 -21.59 -14.55 16.64
N GLN A 92 -22.80 -14.61 17.22
CA GLN A 92 -23.28 -13.64 18.21
C GLN A 92 -22.73 -13.92 19.60
N ALA A 93 -22.29 -15.15 19.87
CA ALA A 93 -21.55 -15.46 21.09
C ALA A 93 -20.24 -14.67 21.18
N GLY A 94 -19.66 -14.26 20.04
CA GLY A 94 -18.40 -13.52 19.98
C GLY A 94 -17.30 -14.29 19.26
N ASN A 95 -16.05 -13.93 19.46
CA ASN A 95 -14.90 -14.60 18.84
C ASN A 95 -13.92 -15.22 19.85
N ALA A 96 -14.18 -15.05 21.13
CA ALA A 96 -13.37 -15.59 22.22
C ALA A 96 -14.19 -15.68 23.51
N MET A 97 -13.67 -16.40 24.50
CA MET A 97 -14.16 -16.33 25.88
C MET A 97 -13.79 -14.96 26.48
N PRO A 98 -14.66 -14.29 27.26
CA PRO A 98 -14.27 -13.07 27.96
C PRO A 98 -13.17 -13.38 28.98
N THR A 99 -12.21 -12.48 29.12
CA THR A 99 -11.09 -12.61 30.09
C THR A 99 -11.30 -11.77 31.36
N SER A 100 -12.52 -11.31 31.57
CA SER A 100 -12.94 -10.53 32.73
C SER A 100 -14.27 -11.06 33.27
N CYS A 101 -14.50 -10.84 34.56
CA CYS A 101 -15.70 -11.28 35.24
C CYS A 101 -16.96 -10.80 34.51
N VAL A 102 -17.81 -11.75 34.13
CA VAL A 102 -19.12 -11.48 33.54
C VAL A 102 -20.13 -11.36 34.68
N LEU A 103 -20.98 -10.35 34.66
CA LEU A 103 -22.02 -10.18 35.67
C LEU A 103 -22.95 -11.39 35.73
N GLU A 104 -23.44 -11.73 36.91
CA GLU A 104 -24.45 -12.78 37.11
C GLU A 104 -25.64 -12.59 36.15
N LYS A 105 -26.34 -13.67 35.82
CA LYS A 105 -27.52 -13.61 34.93
C LYS A 105 -27.18 -13.03 33.55
N ARG A 106 -26.08 -13.50 32.97
CA ARG A 106 -25.65 -13.19 31.60
C ARG A 106 -25.39 -14.47 30.85
N CYS A 107 -25.28 -14.36 29.52
CA CYS A 107 -24.85 -15.48 28.69
C CYS A 107 -25.77 -16.73 28.85
N GLY A 108 -27.05 -16.42 29.09
CA GLY A 108 -28.11 -17.42 29.14
C GLY A 108 -27.88 -18.43 30.25
N THR A 109 -27.26 -18.02 31.35
CA THR A 109 -27.04 -18.86 32.51
C THR A 109 -27.12 -18.07 33.82
N HIS A 110 -27.17 -18.82 34.91
CA HIS A 110 -27.19 -18.30 36.27
C HIS A 110 -25.81 -17.74 36.64
N ALA A 111 -24.76 -18.55 36.47
CA ALA A 111 -23.38 -18.20 36.79
C ALA A 111 -22.50 -18.24 35.53
N PRO A 112 -22.23 -17.09 34.90
CA PRO A 112 -21.46 -17.03 33.66
C PRO A 112 -19.96 -17.21 33.88
N GLY A 113 -19.36 -17.98 32.98
CA GLY A 113 -17.95 -18.36 32.98
C GLY A 113 -17.08 -17.44 32.14
N TRP A 114 -15.92 -17.09 32.68
CA TRP A 114 -14.90 -16.25 32.04
C TRP A 114 -13.50 -16.79 32.32
N MET A 115 -12.57 -16.57 31.40
CA MET A 115 -11.21 -17.11 31.49
C MET A 115 -10.30 -16.21 32.31
N VAL A 116 -9.61 -16.79 33.29
CA VAL A 116 -8.58 -16.10 34.08
C VAL A 116 -7.30 -16.01 33.27
N GLY A 117 -6.83 -14.78 33.07
CA GLY A 117 -5.61 -14.48 32.33
C GLY A 117 -5.84 -14.29 30.83
N ALA A 118 -4.77 -13.89 30.14
CA ALA A 118 -4.81 -13.63 28.70
C ALA A 118 -4.89 -14.92 27.87
N HIS A 119 -5.47 -14.78 26.67
CA HIS A 119 -5.37 -15.80 25.63
C HIS A 119 -3.90 -16.03 25.22
N PRO A 120 -3.50 -17.26 24.85
CA PRO A 120 -2.13 -17.57 24.48
C PRO A 120 -1.71 -16.84 23.20
N THR A 121 -0.42 -16.56 23.07
CA THR A 121 0.20 -16.20 21.79
C THR A 121 0.43 -17.44 20.92
N LEU A 122 0.75 -17.24 19.65
CA LEU A 122 1.15 -18.34 18.75
C LEU A 122 2.36 -19.12 19.29
N ALA A 123 3.35 -18.42 19.85
CA ALA A 123 4.58 -19.02 20.38
C ALA A 123 4.33 -19.86 21.65
N GLN A 124 3.35 -19.48 22.47
CA GLN A 124 2.97 -20.22 23.67
C GLN A 124 2.26 -21.54 23.37
N GLY A 125 1.77 -21.73 22.14
CA GLY A 125 1.08 -22.95 21.74
C GLY A 125 -0.20 -23.20 22.54
N MET A 126 -0.36 -24.43 23.02
CA MET A 126 -1.48 -24.83 23.86
C MET A 126 -1.15 -24.57 25.32
N VAL A 127 -2.02 -23.86 26.03
CA VAL A 127 -1.83 -23.54 27.46
C VAL A 127 -3.07 -23.92 28.27
N THR A 128 -2.85 -24.24 29.54
CA THR A 128 -3.93 -24.45 30.50
C THR A 128 -4.34 -23.12 31.14
N ARG A 129 -5.64 -22.87 31.24
CA ARG A 129 -6.21 -21.66 31.87
C ARG A 129 -7.31 -22.04 32.85
N LYS A 130 -7.45 -21.27 33.93
CA LYS A 130 -8.58 -21.38 34.85
C LYS A 130 -9.76 -20.60 34.27
N VAL A 131 -10.95 -21.17 34.31
CA VAL A 131 -12.22 -20.47 34.09
C VAL A 131 -12.87 -20.27 35.44
N CYS A 132 -13.26 -19.04 35.73
CA CYS A 132 -14.00 -18.68 36.93
C CYS A 132 -15.47 -18.42 36.57
N TYR A 133 -16.38 -18.73 37.49
CA TYR A 133 -17.80 -18.46 37.33
C TYR A 133 -18.28 -17.52 38.41
N HIS A 134 -19.01 -16.50 37.99
CA HIS A 134 -19.53 -15.48 38.88
C HIS A 134 -20.85 -15.94 39.50
N TRP A 135 -20.90 -15.94 40.84
CA TRP A 135 -22.12 -16.23 41.59
C TRP A 135 -22.09 -15.56 42.95
N THR A 136 -23.24 -15.11 43.46
CA THR A 136 -23.37 -14.52 44.81
C THR A 136 -22.34 -13.42 45.05
N LYS A 137 -22.16 -12.52 44.06
CA LYS A 137 -21.17 -11.43 44.08
C LYS A 137 -19.69 -11.89 44.13
N ASN A 138 -19.40 -13.19 44.08
CA ASN A 138 -18.04 -13.72 43.97
C ASN A 138 -17.75 -14.13 42.52
N CYS A 139 -16.88 -13.36 41.86
CA CYS A 139 -16.46 -13.55 40.46
C CYS A 139 -15.79 -14.90 40.15
N CYS A 140 -15.35 -15.63 41.16
CA CYS A 140 -14.76 -16.95 41.03
C CYS A 140 -15.28 -17.91 42.10
N ARG A 141 -16.59 -17.91 42.35
CA ARG A 141 -17.24 -18.82 43.30
C ARG A 141 -17.00 -20.29 42.92
N TRP A 142 -17.12 -20.58 41.63
CA TRP A 142 -16.73 -21.86 41.04
C TRP A 142 -15.62 -21.66 40.03
N SER A 143 -14.89 -22.74 39.75
CA SER A 143 -13.89 -22.73 38.70
C SER A 143 -13.60 -24.14 38.18
N ASN A 144 -13.00 -24.19 36.99
CA ASN A 144 -12.36 -25.38 36.45
C ASN A 144 -11.23 -24.97 35.51
N TYR A 145 -10.39 -25.92 35.12
CA TYR A 145 -9.33 -25.68 34.15
C TYR A 145 -9.77 -26.09 32.73
N ILE A 146 -9.27 -25.37 31.74
CA ILE A 146 -9.47 -25.62 30.31
C ILE A 146 -8.12 -25.59 29.59
N LYS A 147 -8.04 -26.15 28.39
CA LYS A 147 -6.91 -25.88 27.48
C LYS A 147 -7.32 -24.89 26.40
N VAL A 148 -6.45 -23.97 26.03
CA VAL A 148 -6.69 -23.00 24.97
C VAL A 148 -5.47 -22.94 24.05
N ARG A 149 -5.71 -22.84 22.74
CA ARG A 149 -4.67 -22.64 21.74
C ARG A 149 -5.02 -21.46 20.83
N ASN A 150 -4.00 -20.71 20.45
CA ASN A 150 -4.07 -19.72 19.39
C ASN A 150 -3.76 -20.37 18.03
N CYS A 151 -4.71 -20.34 17.10
CA CYS A 151 -4.58 -20.87 15.74
C CYS A 151 -4.22 -19.77 14.71
N GLY A 152 -3.75 -18.62 15.17
CA GLY A 152 -3.40 -17.44 14.38
C GLY A 152 -4.57 -16.50 14.19
N ALA A 153 -5.63 -16.97 13.53
CA ALA A 153 -6.81 -16.15 13.22
C ALA A 153 -7.93 -16.24 14.29
N PHE A 154 -7.89 -17.26 15.15
CA PHE A 154 -8.91 -17.54 16.17
C PHE A 154 -8.33 -18.39 17.30
N TYR A 155 -9.10 -18.52 18.38
CA TYR A 155 -8.80 -19.38 19.51
C TYR A 155 -9.69 -20.61 19.52
N VAL A 156 -9.13 -21.73 19.95
CA VAL A 156 -9.88 -22.96 20.23
C VAL A 156 -9.69 -23.32 21.70
N TYR A 157 -10.74 -23.85 22.30
CA TYR A 157 -10.83 -24.15 23.73
C TYR A 157 -11.23 -25.61 23.91
N GLN A 158 -10.41 -26.39 24.60
CA GLN A 158 -10.82 -27.71 25.07
C GLN A 158 -11.62 -27.51 26.36
N LEU A 159 -12.95 -27.66 26.25
CA LEU A 159 -13.87 -27.34 27.35
C LEU A 159 -14.41 -28.62 27.99
N PRO A 160 -14.11 -28.89 29.28
CA PRO A 160 -14.74 -29.97 30.04
C PRO A 160 -16.19 -29.61 30.40
N LYS A 161 -16.96 -30.60 30.84
CA LYS A 161 -18.25 -30.36 31.52
C LYS A 161 -18.04 -29.42 32.70
N THR A 162 -18.96 -28.50 32.92
CA THR A 162 -18.86 -27.57 34.05
C THR A 162 -19.15 -28.29 35.38
N PRO A 163 -18.58 -27.83 36.51
CA PRO A 163 -18.75 -28.51 37.81
C PRO A 163 -20.20 -28.75 38.24
N VAL A 164 -21.09 -27.77 38.03
CA VAL A 164 -22.52 -27.84 38.41
C VAL A 164 -23.41 -27.28 37.29
N CYS A 165 -24.69 -27.68 37.28
CA CYS A 165 -25.64 -27.28 36.23
C CYS A 165 -26.26 -25.88 36.49
N TRP A 166 -25.41 -24.92 36.81
CA TRP A 166 -25.73 -23.49 36.89
C TRP A 166 -24.71 -22.65 36.10
N LEU A 167 -23.73 -23.32 35.51
CA LEU A 167 -22.52 -22.72 34.95
C LEU A 167 -22.49 -22.88 33.43
N ARG A 168 -22.04 -21.83 32.73
CA ARG A 168 -21.88 -21.84 31.28
C ARG A 168 -20.66 -21.04 30.84
N TYR A 169 -19.92 -21.54 29.84
CA TYR A 169 -18.83 -20.82 29.21
C TYR A 169 -19.37 -19.72 28.30
N CYS A 170 -18.97 -18.48 28.57
CA CYS A 170 -19.45 -17.34 27.82
C CYS A 170 -18.54 -16.98 26.67
N GLY A 171 -19.15 -16.43 25.63
CA GLY A 171 -18.43 -15.74 24.57
C GLY A 171 -18.50 -14.23 24.76
N ASN A 172 -17.57 -13.53 24.14
CA ASN A 172 -17.38 -12.08 24.31
C ASN A 172 -18.23 -11.17 23.37
N GLY A 173 -19.31 -11.63 22.71
CA GLY A 173 -19.98 -10.87 21.61
C GLY A 173 -21.48 -10.58 21.73
N ILE A 174 -21.98 -9.63 20.91
CA ILE A 174 -23.37 -9.20 20.56
C ILE A 174 -23.32 -8.56 19.13
N PRO A 175 -24.38 -8.53 18.28
CA PRO A 175 -24.30 -8.24 16.83
C PRO A 175 -23.58 -6.94 16.46
N GLN A 176 -22.80 -6.99 15.36
CA GLN A 176 -22.22 -5.76 14.79
C GLN A 176 -23.35 -4.89 14.21
N PRO A 177 -23.46 -3.61 14.60
CA PRO A 177 -24.42 -2.69 14.01
C PRO A 177 -24.23 -2.54 12.48
N PRO A 178 -25.29 -2.43 11.67
CA PRO A 178 -25.20 -2.34 10.21
C PRO A 178 -24.28 -1.21 9.71
N GLU A 179 -24.25 -0.08 10.40
CA GLU A 179 -23.39 1.06 10.12
C GLU A 179 -21.90 0.77 10.33
N CYS A 180 -21.55 -0.29 11.07
CA CYS A 180 -20.18 -0.77 11.16
C CYS A 180 -19.76 -1.60 9.94
N ARG A 181 -20.72 -1.94 9.05
CA ARG A 181 -20.48 -2.68 7.80
C ARG A 181 -20.72 -1.82 6.55
N ARG A 182 -21.69 -0.91 6.60
CA ARG A 182 -22.10 -0.05 5.48
C ARG A 182 -21.93 1.41 5.88
N TYR A 183 -20.95 2.06 5.28
CA TYR A 183 -20.64 3.46 5.50
C TYR A 183 -19.96 4.05 4.26
N THR A 184 -20.07 5.36 4.13
CA THR A 184 -19.32 6.15 3.14
C THR A 184 -17.95 6.51 3.72
N VAL A 185 -16.92 6.62 2.88
CA VAL A 185 -15.55 6.88 3.35
C VAL A 185 -15.11 8.29 2.99
N PHE A 186 -14.59 9.01 3.97
CA PHE A 186 -13.76 10.19 3.76
C PHE A 186 -12.29 9.79 3.80
N ASN A 187 -11.64 9.79 2.63
CA ASN A 187 -10.26 9.31 2.49
C ASN A 187 -9.28 10.32 1.89
N SER A 188 -9.76 11.50 1.51
CA SER A 188 -8.97 12.52 0.85
C SER A 188 -8.29 13.45 1.85
N PHE A 189 -7.08 13.89 1.52
CA PHE A 189 -6.32 14.83 2.35
C PHE A 189 -7.00 16.18 2.45
N ASP A 190 -7.87 16.55 1.51
CA ASP A 190 -8.60 17.82 1.59
C ASP A 190 -9.39 17.93 2.90
N ARG A 191 -9.86 16.82 3.48
CA ARG A 191 -10.57 16.76 4.77
C ARG A 191 -9.66 16.64 6.00
N ALA A 192 -8.35 16.58 5.84
CA ALA A 192 -7.40 16.50 6.95
C ALA A 192 -7.25 17.85 7.67
N ILE A 193 -7.08 17.85 9.00
CA ILE A 193 -6.71 19.07 9.75
C ILE A 193 -5.36 19.65 9.30
N GLY A 194 -4.49 18.84 8.72
CA GLY A 194 -3.23 19.24 8.12
C GLY A 194 -3.35 19.98 6.79
N ASN A 195 -4.51 19.93 6.14
CA ASN A 195 -4.70 20.62 4.87
C ASN A 195 -4.93 22.12 5.09
N THR A 196 -3.93 22.91 4.73
CA THR A 196 -3.95 24.38 4.78
C THR A 196 -4.31 25.01 3.44
N ALA A 197 -4.45 24.24 2.36
CA ALA A 197 -4.70 24.77 1.03
C ALA A 197 -6.05 25.49 0.96
N GLN A 198 -6.04 26.70 0.39
CA GLN A 198 -7.22 27.58 0.26
C GLN A 198 -7.65 27.78 -1.20
N ASN A 199 -7.06 27.05 -2.14
CA ASN A 199 -7.34 27.15 -3.57
C ASN A 199 -8.62 26.44 -4.01
N SER A 200 -9.17 25.53 -3.19
CA SER A 200 -10.42 24.81 -3.49
C SER A 200 -11.15 24.51 -2.19
N LEU A 201 -12.02 25.43 -1.76
CA LEU A 201 -12.80 25.32 -0.54
C LEU A 201 -14.14 24.63 -0.83
N LYS A 202 -14.54 23.75 0.09
CA LYS A 202 -15.73 22.91 -0.01
C LYS A 202 -16.64 23.11 1.20
N CYS A 203 -17.86 22.59 1.11
CA CYS A 203 -18.83 22.72 2.19
C CYS A 203 -19.75 21.53 2.35
N ASP A 204 -19.93 21.08 3.58
CA ASP A 204 -20.70 19.88 3.88
C ASP A 204 -22.22 20.14 3.94
N GLN A 205 -22.65 21.40 3.84
CA GLN A 205 -24.06 21.73 3.62
C GLN A 205 -24.50 21.31 2.20
N ARG A 206 -23.75 21.76 1.19
CA ARG A 206 -24.04 21.40 -0.21
C ARG A 206 -23.53 20.01 -0.58
N ASP A 207 -22.31 19.68 -0.16
CA ASP A 207 -21.55 18.54 -0.70
C ASP A 207 -21.85 17.22 0.02
N LEU A 208 -22.54 17.22 1.18
CA LEU A 208 -23.01 16.00 1.83
C LEU A 208 -24.49 15.73 1.53
N PRO A 209 -24.85 14.47 1.21
CA PRO A 209 -26.24 14.04 1.22
C PRO A 209 -26.93 14.26 2.58
N GLY A 210 -26.16 14.17 3.67
CA GLY A 210 -26.66 14.27 5.05
C GLY A 210 -27.23 12.96 5.59
N ASN A 211 -27.18 12.79 6.91
CA ASN A 211 -27.75 11.69 7.70
C ASN A 211 -27.32 10.26 7.35
N LEU A 212 -26.31 10.10 6.49
CA LEU A 212 -25.63 8.83 6.24
C LEU A 212 -24.51 8.58 7.26
N TRP A 213 -24.04 7.34 7.31
CA TRP A 213 -22.90 6.93 8.12
C TRP A 213 -21.58 7.11 7.35
N TYR A 214 -20.64 7.82 7.95
CA TYR A 214 -19.34 8.14 7.37
C TYR A 214 -18.20 7.60 8.22
N ARG A 215 -17.08 7.26 7.58
CA ARG A 215 -15.83 6.85 8.24
C ARG A 215 -14.67 7.67 7.70
N PHE A 216 -13.86 8.23 8.60
CA PHE A 216 -12.57 8.80 8.23
C PHE A 216 -11.54 7.67 8.06
N LEU A 217 -10.82 7.68 6.93
CA LEU A 217 -9.77 6.73 6.65
C LEU A 217 -8.63 7.36 5.83
N GLY A 218 -7.46 6.72 5.77
CA GLY A 218 -6.41 7.08 4.80
C GLY A 218 -5.85 8.48 5.02
N ALA A 219 -5.90 9.33 3.99
CA ALA A 219 -5.31 10.66 4.04
C ALA A 219 -6.14 11.67 4.85
N ALA A 220 -7.43 11.41 5.07
CA ALA A 220 -8.26 12.27 5.91
C ALA A 220 -7.99 12.06 7.42
N GLY A 221 -7.47 10.89 7.81
CA GLY A 221 -7.27 10.50 9.20
C GLY A 221 -8.06 9.23 9.53
N ASN A 222 -8.20 8.92 10.81
CA ASN A 222 -8.97 7.75 11.28
C ASN A 222 -10.15 8.14 12.18
N ALA A 223 -10.28 9.42 12.53
CA ALA A 223 -11.35 9.96 13.34
C ALA A 223 -11.54 11.46 13.06
N MET A 224 -12.63 12.03 13.54
CA MET A 224 -12.71 13.49 13.70
C MET A 224 -11.75 13.97 14.80
N PRO A 225 -11.22 15.20 14.73
CA PRO A 225 -10.44 15.78 15.81
C PRO A 225 -11.31 16.06 17.04
N THR A 226 -10.73 15.95 18.24
CA THR A 226 -11.38 16.22 19.54
C THR A 226 -10.90 17.52 20.20
N SER A 227 -10.10 18.30 19.47
CA SER A 227 -9.61 19.62 19.88
C SER A 227 -9.93 20.65 18.81
N CYS A 228 -10.00 21.91 19.22
CA CYS A 228 -10.29 23.02 18.32
C CYS A 228 -9.29 23.06 17.16
N VAL A 229 -9.82 23.05 15.93
CA VAL A 229 -9.03 23.12 14.71
C VAL A 229 -8.93 24.59 14.29
N PRO A 230 -7.73 25.14 14.02
CA PRO A 230 -7.59 26.51 13.51
C PRO A 230 -8.42 26.76 12.26
N VAL A 231 -8.92 27.98 12.04
CA VAL A 231 -9.64 28.35 10.81
C VAL A 231 -8.84 28.03 9.54
N LYS A 232 -9.52 27.94 8.39
CA LYS A 232 -8.86 27.66 7.09
C LYS A 232 -8.08 26.34 7.11
N ARG A 233 -8.74 25.28 7.57
CA ARG A 233 -8.23 23.89 7.59
C ARG A 233 -9.26 22.93 7.01
N CYS A 234 -8.83 21.72 6.70
CA CYS A 234 -9.66 20.67 6.13
C CYS A 234 -10.50 21.10 4.91
N GLY A 235 -9.89 21.98 4.09
CA GLY A 235 -10.45 22.43 2.82
C GLY A 235 -11.76 23.20 3.01
N THR A 236 -11.88 23.93 4.11
CA THR A 236 -13.02 24.80 4.39
C THR A 236 -12.59 26.05 5.17
N HIS A 237 -13.52 26.98 5.30
CA HIS A 237 -13.38 28.22 6.05
C HIS A 237 -13.44 27.95 7.56
N ALA A 238 -14.49 27.26 8.00
CA ALA A 238 -14.77 26.95 9.39
C ALA A 238 -14.73 25.43 9.65
N PRO A 239 -13.61 24.90 10.15
CA PRO A 239 -13.42 23.48 10.37
C PRO A 239 -14.15 22.96 11.60
N GLY A 240 -14.78 21.79 11.46
CA GLY A 240 -15.55 21.11 12.50
C GLY A 240 -14.74 20.08 13.29
N TRP A 241 -14.94 20.05 14.60
CA TRP A 241 -14.33 19.13 15.56
C TRP A 241 -15.33 18.69 16.62
N ILE A 242 -15.12 17.51 17.22
CA ILE A 242 -16.02 16.94 18.22
C ILE A 242 -15.72 17.50 19.60
N VAL A 243 -16.75 17.98 20.31
CA VAL A 243 -16.65 18.34 21.73
C VAL A 243 -16.68 17.07 22.57
N GLY A 244 -15.59 16.86 23.32
CA GLY A 244 -15.40 15.68 24.16
C GLY A 244 -14.72 14.51 23.44
N SER A 245 -14.76 13.34 24.08
CA SER A 245 -14.08 12.14 23.59
C SER A 245 -14.95 11.29 22.65
N HIS A 246 -14.32 10.44 21.84
CA HIS A 246 -15.02 9.40 21.12
C HIS A 246 -15.57 8.33 22.09
N PRO A 247 -16.67 7.62 21.75
CA PRO A 247 -17.17 6.51 22.56
C PRO A 247 -16.11 5.42 22.74
N SER A 248 -15.83 4.99 23.97
CA SER A 248 -14.78 3.99 24.25
C SER A 248 -15.25 2.53 24.13
N LEU A 249 -16.53 2.25 24.39
CA LEU A 249 -17.08 0.90 24.39
C LEU A 249 -17.43 0.41 22.97
N ARG A 250 -17.08 -0.83 22.62
CA ARG A 250 -17.42 -1.43 21.32
C ARG A 250 -18.94 -1.47 21.12
N TYR A 251 -19.37 -0.99 19.95
CA TYR A 251 -20.74 -0.77 19.51
C TYR A 251 -21.56 0.25 20.29
N SER A 252 -20.95 0.98 21.23
CA SER A 252 -21.66 2.10 21.85
C SER A 252 -21.95 3.21 20.83
N LEU A 253 -23.14 3.78 20.97
CA LEU A 253 -23.64 4.92 20.21
C LEU A 253 -23.80 6.08 21.15
N VAL A 254 -23.20 7.22 20.80
CA VAL A 254 -23.34 8.45 21.57
C VAL A 254 -23.73 9.60 20.64
N THR A 255 -24.48 10.54 21.17
CA THR A 255 -24.69 11.84 20.51
C THR A 255 -23.57 12.78 20.94
N ARG A 256 -22.95 13.47 19.99
CA ARG A 256 -21.87 14.43 20.25
C ARG A 256 -22.16 15.76 19.57
N LYS A 257 -21.78 16.85 20.24
CA LYS A 257 -21.76 18.19 19.64
C LYS A 257 -20.50 18.32 18.77
N VAL A 258 -20.66 18.79 17.54
CA VAL A 258 -19.57 19.26 16.69
C VAL A 258 -19.57 20.78 16.75
N CYS A 259 -18.41 21.36 17.06
CA CYS A 259 -18.18 22.80 17.04
C CYS A 259 -17.38 23.18 15.80
N TYR A 260 -17.65 24.36 15.24
CA TYR A 260 -16.93 24.91 14.10
C TYR A 260 -16.23 26.20 14.49
N HIS A 261 -14.93 26.26 14.20
CA HIS A 261 -14.11 27.42 14.53
C HIS A 261 -14.26 28.52 13.49
N TRP A 262 -14.66 29.72 13.92
CA TRP A 262 -14.71 30.92 13.09
C TRP A 262 -14.64 32.21 13.92
N SER A 263 -14.11 33.30 13.35
CA SER A 263 -13.98 34.62 14.01
C SER A 263 -13.44 34.53 15.44
N GLY A 264 -12.37 33.77 15.65
CA GLY A 264 -11.74 33.61 16.97
C GLY A 264 -12.51 32.74 17.98
N SER A 265 -13.73 32.31 17.66
CA SER A 265 -14.50 31.39 18.51
C SER A 265 -14.40 29.95 18.00
N CYS A 266 -13.87 29.06 18.83
CA CYS A 266 -13.77 27.63 18.56
C CYS A 266 -15.11 26.90 18.38
N CYS A 267 -16.22 27.54 18.74
CA CYS A 267 -17.57 26.98 18.61
C CYS A 267 -18.58 28.05 18.16
N ARG A 268 -18.24 28.82 17.11
CA ARG A 268 -19.15 29.83 16.55
C ARG A 268 -20.44 29.22 16.00
N TRP A 269 -20.31 28.09 15.32
CA TRP A 269 -21.44 27.25 14.92
C TRP A 269 -21.34 25.87 15.56
N SER A 270 -22.46 25.17 15.62
CA SER A 270 -22.47 23.78 16.05
C SER A 270 -23.68 23.02 15.55
N ASN A 271 -23.58 21.70 15.56
CA ASN A 271 -24.71 20.79 15.44
C ASN A 271 -24.40 19.48 16.17
N TYR A 272 -25.42 18.64 16.35
CA TYR A 272 -25.25 17.32 16.94
C TYR A 272 -25.09 16.25 15.86
N ILE A 273 -24.29 15.23 16.18
CA ILE A 273 -24.06 14.05 15.34
C ILE A 273 -24.19 12.78 16.21
N LYS A 274 -24.40 11.63 15.58
CA LYS A 274 -24.25 10.33 16.27
C LYS A 274 -22.90 9.71 15.94
N VAL A 275 -22.23 9.17 16.95
CA VAL A 275 -20.92 8.52 16.83
C VAL A 275 -21.02 7.09 17.34
N ARG A 276 -20.65 6.12 16.51
CA ARG A 276 -20.62 4.69 16.85
C ARG A 276 -19.18 4.20 16.88
N ASN A 277 -18.80 3.50 17.95
CA ASN A 277 -17.53 2.79 18.01
C ASN A 277 -17.71 1.37 17.44
N CYS A 278 -16.99 1.00 16.38
CA CYS A 278 -17.10 -0.33 15.76
C CYS A 278 -16.02 -1.33 16.23
N GLY A 279 -15.33 -1.02 17.33
CA GLY A 279 -14.29 -1.82 17.98
C GLY A 279 -12.86 -1.43 17.57
N GLY A 280 -12.65 -1.01 16.32
CA GLY A 280 -11.34 -0.56 15.82
C GLY A 280 -11.36 0.71 14.97
N PHE A 281 -12.54 1.32 14.82
CA PHE A 281 -12.77 2.56 14.10
C PHE A 281 -14.09 3.18 14.53
N TYR A 282 -14.29 4.44 14.20
CA TYR A 282 -15.52 5.16 14.43
C TYR A 282 -16.28 5.37 13.12
N VAL A 283 -17.60 5.33 13.22
CA VAL A 283 -18.50 5.82 12.17
C VAL A 283 -19.37 6.93 12.73
N TYR A 284 -19.68 7.90 11.87
CA TYR A 284 -20.33 9.15 12.23
C TYR A 284 -21.59 9.31 11.38
N GLN A 285 -22.76 9.42 12.00
CA GLN A 285 -23.96 9.85 11.30
C GLN A 285 -23.93 11.37 11.20
N LEU A 286 -23.66 11.89 10.01
CA LEU A 286 -23.40 13.31 9.81
C LEU A 286 -24.56 13.98 9.07
N PRO A 287 -25.32 14.88 9.71
CA PRO A 287 -26.28 15.73 9.00
C PRO A 287 -25.53 16.73 8.12
N LYS A 288 -26.25 17.37 7.21
CA LYS A 288 -25.74 18.57 6.53
C LYS A 288 -25.37 19.64 7.56
N THR A 289 -24.31 20.39 7.31
CA THR A 289 -23.87 21.44 8.24
C THR A 289 -24.82 22.64 8.22
N PRO A 290 -24.91 23.43 9.31
CA PRO A 290 -25.81 24.60 9.39
C PRO A 290 -25.66 25.60 8.24
N VAL A 291 -24.43 25.86 7.79
CA VAL A 291 -24.12 26.77 6.68
C VAL A 291 -23.02 26.19 5.78
N CYS A 292 -22.86 26.75 4.57
CA CYS A 292 -21.89 26.28 3.57
C CYS A 292 -20.44 26.75 3.81
N TRP A 293 -20.13 27.36 4.94
CA TRP A 293 -18.73 27.67 5.29
C TRP A 293 -18.07 26.55 6.14
N LEU A 294 -18.82 25.47 6.41
CA LEU A 294 -18.50 24.44 7.39
C LEU A 294 -18.17 23.09 6.74
N ARG A 295 -17.25 22.33 7.35
CA ARG A 295 -17.02 20.91 7.06
C ARG A 295 -16.61 20.12 8.29
N TYR A 296 -16.96 18.84 8.31
CA TYR A 296 -16.43 17.87 9.28
C TYR A 296 -15.00 17.49 8.88
N CYS A 297 -14.04 17.76 9.77
CA CYS A 297 -12.63 17.44 9.52
C CYS A 297 -12.26 16.04 10.02
N GLY A 298 -11.22 15.46 9.43
CA GLY A 298 -10.52 14.29 9.93
C GLY A 298 -9.17 14.69 10.58
N ASN A 299 -8.75 13.93 11.57
CA ASN A 299 -7.64 14.25 12.49
C ASN A 299 -6.23 14.12 11.91
N ARG A 300 -6.05 13.95 10.58
CA ARG A 300 -4.71 13.81 9.99
C ARG A 300 -3.97 15.15 9.97
N VAL A 301 -2.75 15.20 10.54
CA VAL A 301 -1.90 16.41 10.55
C VAL A 301 -1.00 16.52 9.32
N SER A 302 -0.51 15.40 8.78
CA SER A 302 0.36 15.38 7.60
C SER A 302 0.18 14.08 6.83
N LEU A 303 0.44 14.09 5.52
CA LEU A 303 0.47 12.86 4.74
C LEU A 303 1.61 11.96 5.26
N PRO A 304 1.39 10.64 5.41
CA PRO A 304 2.48 9.75 5.70
C PRO A 304 3.47 9.77 4.52
N PRO A 305 4.76 9.58 4.78
CA PRO A 305 5.73 9.41 3.71
C PRO A 305 5.25 8.27 2.79
N PRO A 306 5.38 8.41 1.46
CA PRO A 306 5.00 7.35 0.55
C PRO A 306 5.75 6.05 0.88
N PRO A 307 5.06 4.89 0.87
CA PRO A 307 5.71 3.60 1.00
C PRO A 307 6.90 3.46 0.02
N PRO A 308 7.99 2.77 0.38
CA PRO A 308 9.18 2.64 -0.47
C PRO A 308 8.87 2.20 -1.90
N GLU A 309 7.94 1.26 -2.09
CA GLU A 309 7.49 0.77 -3.39
C GLU A 309 6.74 1.80 -4.22
N CYS A 310 6.23 2.86 -3.61
CA CYS A 310 5.67 4.01 -4.33
C CYS A 310 6.76 4.97 -4.82
N ARG A 311 8.01 4.76 -4.42
CA ARG A 311 9.19 5.56 -4.82
C ARG A 311 10.18 4.76 -5.66
N ARG A 312 10.29 3.45 -5.42
CA ARG A 312 11.21 2.53 -6.09
C ARG A 312 10.41 1.40 -6.72
N TYR A 313 10.34 1.41 -8.05
CA TYR A 313 9.66 0.41 -8.85
C TYR A 313 10.30 0.35 -10.24
N THR A 314 10.15 -0.80 -10.89
CA THR A 314 10.46 -1.00 -12.30
C THR A 314 9.27 -0.56 -13.15
N VAL A 315 9.51 -0.03 -14.34
CA VAL A 315 8.43 0.47 -15.21
C VAL A 315 8.22 -0.47 -16.40
N PHE A 316 6.95 -0.80 -16.64
CA PHE A 316 6.50 -1.35 -17.91
C PHE A 316 5.93 -0.20 -18.75
N ASN A 317 6.65 0.17 -19.81
CA ASN A 317 6.32 1.33 -20.63
C ASN A 317 6.18 1.05 -22.13
N SER A 318 6.47 -0.18 -22.56
CA SER A 318 6.45 -0.58 -23.95
C SER A 318 5.04 -1.00 -24.39
N PHE A 319 4.70 -0.69 -25.64
CA PHE A 319 3.41 -1.06 -26.22
C PHE A 319 3.27 -2.58 -26.35
N ASP A 320 4.36 -3.35 -26.38
CA ASP A 320 4.27 -4.81 -26.43
C ASP A 320 3.46 -5.39 -25.27
N ARG A 321 3.42 -4.72 -24.09
CA ARG A 321 2.63 -5.11 -22.91
C ARG A 321 1.20 -4.55 -22.88
N ALA A 322 0.79 -3.76 -23.87
CA ALA A 322 -0.54 -3.18 -23.94
C ALA A 322 -1.60 -4.22 -24.36
N ILE A 323 -2.81 -4.17 -23.80
CA ILE A 323 -3.93 -5.01 -24.28
C ILE A 323 -4.28 -4.76 -25.75
N GLY A 324 -3.94 -3.59 -26.27
CA GLY A 324 -4.06 -3.21 -27.67
C GLY A 324 -3.06 -3.85 -28.61
N ASN A 325 -1.96 -4.39 -28.10
CA ASN A 325 -0.95 -5.01 -28.94
C ASN A 325 -1.44 -6.38 -29.41
N THR A 326 -1.70 -6.49 -30.71
CA THR A 326 -2.15 -7.71 -31.37
C THR A 326 -1.02 -8.44 -32.10
N ALA A 327 0.17 -7.85 -32.19
CA ALA A 327 1.29 -8.41 -32.93
C ALA A 327 1.74 -9.76 -32.35
N GLN A 328 1.92 -10.75 -33.22
CA GLN A 328 2.27 -12.14 -32.87
C GLN A 328 3.68 -12.54 -33.34
N ASN A 329 4.44 -11.60 -33.90
CA ASN A 329 5.77 -11.82 -34.45
C ASN A 329 6.87 -12.02 -33.38
N SER A 330 6.66 -11.54 -32.16
CA SER A 330 7.61 -11.70 -31.04
C SER A 330 6.86 -11.85 -29.72
N LEU A 331 6.49 -13.10 -29.40
CA LEU A 331 5.79 -13.45 -28.17
C LEU A 331 6.78 -13.64 -27.02
N LYS A 332 6.38 -13.14 -25.85
CA LYS A 332 7.20 -13.07 -24.63
C LYS A 332 6.49 -13.74 -23.46
N CYS A 333 7.23 -14.00 -22.37
CA CYS A 333 6.68 -14.65 -21.19
C CYS A 333 7.29 -14.12 -19.88
N ASP A 334 6.45 -13.83 -18.89
CA ASP A 334 6.91 -13.26 -17.62
C ASP A 334 7.46 -14.33 -16.66
N GLN A 335 7.44 -15.61 -17.04
CA GLN A 335 8.12 -16.68 -16.30
C GLN A 335 9.64 -16.60 -16.46
N ARG A 336 10.12 -16.19 -17.63
CA ARG A 336 11.55 -16.02 -17.94
C ARG A 336 11.96 -14.55 -17.91
N ASP A 337 11.12 -13.67 -18.44
CA ASP A 337 11.48 -12.27 -18.67
C ASP A 337 11.38 -11.38 -17.40
N LEU A 338 10.72 -11.85 -16.34
CA LEU A 338 10.69 -11.12 -15.07
C LEU A 338 11.67 -11.71 -14.06
N PRO A 339 12.43 -10.87 -13.34
CA PRO A 339 13.18 -11.32 -12.17
C PRO A 339 12.24 -11.82 -11.06
N GLY A 340 11.00 -11.32 -11.00
CA GLY A 340 9.96 -11.73 -10.06
C GLY A 340 10.05 -11.03 -8.71
N ASN A 341 8.91 -10.93 -8.03
CA ASN A 341 8.71 -10.36 -6.68
C ASN A 341 9.19 -8.92 -6.46
N LEU A 342 9.57 -8.19 -7.52
CA LEU A 342 9.80 -6.76 -7.50
C LEU A 342 8.49 -5.97 -7.67
N TRP A 343 8.57 -4.67 -7.40
CA TRP A 343 7.47 -3.74 -7.62
C TRP A 343 7.53 -3.14 -9.02
N TYR A 344 6.42 -3.25 -9.74
CA TYR A 344 6.29 -2.78 -11.12
C TYR A 344 5.20 -1.73 -11.25
N ARG A 345 5.35 -0.82 -12.20
CA ARG A 345 4.35 0.19 -12.57
C ARG A 345 4.12 0.17 -14.07
N PHE A 346 2.85 0.11 -14.49
CA PHE A 346 2.48 0.38 -15.87
C PHE A 346 2.46 1.89 -16.13
N LEU A 347 3.13 2.32 -17.18
CA LEU A 347 3.15 3.72 -17.61
C LEU A 347 3.22 3.83 -19.15
N GLY A 348 2.93 4.99 -19.72
CA GLY A 348 3.25 5.28 -21.13
C GLY A 348 2.46 4.40 -22.10
N ALA A 349 3.16 3.73 -23.03
CA ALA A 349 2.52 2.94 -24.08
C ALA A 349 1.92 1.62 -23.56
N ALA A 350 2.37 1.11 -22.42
CA ALA A 350 1.77 -0.08 -21.81
C ALA A 350 0.42 0.22 -21.14
N GLY A 351 0.17 1.47 -20.75
CA GLY A 351 -1.02 1.89 -20.02
C GLY A 351 -0.67 2.46 -18.65
N ASN A 352 -1.64 2.62 -17.76
CA ASN A 352 -1.44 3.16 -16.41
C ASN A 352 -1.82 2.16 -15.29
N ALA A 353 -2.40 1.02 -15.66
CA ALA A 353 -2.78 -0.03 -14.74
C ALA A 353 -2.83 -1.39 -15.45
N MET A 354 -2.93 -2.47 -14.69
CA MET A 354 -3.39 -3.73 -15.25
C MET A 354 -4.88 -3.65 -15.61
N PRO A 355 -5.37 -4.38 -16.62
CA PRO A 355 -6.80 -4.47 -16.90
C PRO A 355 -7.53 -5.21 -15.78
N THR A 356 -8.76 -4.79 -15.49
CA THR A 356 -9.67 -5.41 -14.49
C THR A 356 -10.80 -6.22 -15.15
N SER A 357 -10.72 -6.39 -16.46
CA SER A 357 -11.65 -7.18 -17.27
C SER A 357 -10.86 -8.21 -18.07
N CYS A 358 -11.55 -9.28 -18.47
CA CYS A 358 -10.99 -10.34 -19.27
C CYS A 358 -10.38 -9.79 -20.56
N VAL A 359 -9.15 -10.19 -20.85
CA VAL A 359 -8.39 -9.73 -22.03
C VAL A 359 -8.37 -10.85 -23.07
N PRO A 360 -8.81 -10.61 -24.31
CA PRO A 360 -8.75 -11.62 -25.38
C PRO A 360 -7.37 -12.24 -25.54
N VAL A 361 -7.30 -13.50 -25.99
CA VAL A 361 -6.03 -14.20 -26.23
C VAL A 361 -5.15 -13.46 -27.25
N LYS A 362 -3.86 -13.79 -27.28
CA LYS A 362 -2.93 -13.23 -28.27
C LYS A 362 -2.89 -11.69 -28.21
N ARG A 363 -2.86 -11.16 -26.98
CA ARG A 363 -2.70 -9.72 -26.68
C ARG A 363 -1.48 -9.49 -25.83
N CYS A 364 -0.99 -8.25 -25.80
CA CYS A 364 0.09 -7.85 -24.89
C CYS A 364 1.37 -8.70 -25.10
N GLY A 365 1.60 -9.07 -26.36
CA GLY A 365 2.80 -9.76 -26.81
C GLY A 365 2.97 -11.11 -26.12
N THR A 366 1.87 -11.82 -25.85
CA THR A 366 1.89 -13.15 -25.25
C THR A 366 0.69 -13.98 -25.73
N HIS A 367 0.71 -15.28 -25.44
CA HIS A 367 -0.38 -16.19 -25.80
C HIS A 367 -1.59 -15.96 -24.88
N ALA A 368 -1.33 -15.88 -23.57
CA ALA A 368 -2.35 -15.71 -22.54
C ALA A 368 -2.10 -14.47 -21.68
N PRO A 369 -2.85 -13.38 -21.94
CA PRO A 369 -2.70 -12.14 -21.20
C PRO A 369 -3.31 -12.22 -19.80
N GLY A 370 -2.60 -11.63 -18.84
CA GLY A 370 -2.99 -11.55 -17.44
C GLY A 370 -3.80 -10.30 -17.12
N TRP A 371 -4.90 -10.49 -16.39
CA TRP A 371 -5.78 -9.42 -15.91
C TRP A 371 -6.17 -9.63 -14.45
N ILE A 372 -6.48 -8.55 -13.73
CA ILE A 372 -6.81 -8.59 -12.30
C ILE A 372 -8.27 -8.94 -12.10
N VAL A 373 -8.55 -9.91 -11.24
CA VAL A 373 -9.90 -10.20 -10.76
C VAL A 373 -10.31 -9.19 -9.68
N GLY A 374 -11.33 -8.41 -10.00
CA GLY A 374 -11.87 -7.35 -9.14
C GLY A 374 -11.21 -6.00 -9.37
N SER A 375 -11.50 -5.05 -8.48
CA SER A 375 -11.05 -3.66 -8.62
C SER A 375 -9.64 -3.42 -8.05
N HIS A 376 -8.99 -2.36 -8.51
CA HIS A 376 -7.80 -1.85 -7.84
C HIS A 376 -8.12 -1.32 -6.43
N PRO A 377 -7.16 -1.32 -5.50
CA PRO A 377 -7.34 -0.71 -4.18
C PRO A 377 -7.70 0.78 -4.30
N SER A 378 -8.79 1.25 -3.68
CA SER A 378 -9.23 2.64 -3.80
C SER A 378 -8.57 3.60 -2.82
N LEU A 379 -8.08 3.09 -1.68
CA LEU A 379 -7.54 3.90 -0.60
C LEU A 379 -6.06 4.20 -0.82
N ARG A 380 -5.66 5.47 -0.68
CA ARG A 380 -4.24 5.87 -0.78
C ARG A 380 -3.38 5.06 0.19
N TYR A 381 -2.31 4.49 -0.34
CA TYR A 381 -1.34 3.58 0.28
C TYR A 381 -1.88 2.24 0.76
N SER A 382 -3.14 1.91 0.47
CA SER A 382 -3.65 0.57 0.76
C SER A 382 -2.95 -0.48 -0.10
N LEU A 383 -2.69 -1.63 0.52
CA LEU A 383 -2.13 -2.83 -0.06
C LEU A 383 -3.19 -3.91 -0.04
N VAL A 384 -3.44 -4.51 -1.18
CA VAL A 384 -4.37 -5.64 -1.29
C VAL A 384 -3.71 -6.78 -2.04
N THR A 385 -4.10 -8.00 -1.73
CA THR A 385 -3.74 -9.18 -2.52
C THR A 385 -4.83 -9.39 -3.56
N ARG A 386 -4.46 -9.54 -4.83
CA ARG A 386 -5.39 -9.77 -5.95
C ARG A 386 -5.00 -11.02 -6.72
N LYS A 387 -6.02 -11.73 -7.20
CA LYS A 387 -5.86 -12.83 -8.14
C LYS A 387 -5.67 -12.23 -9.54
N VAL A 388 -4.67 -12.69 -10.26
CA VAL A 388 -4.52 -12.45 -11.70
C VAL A 388 -4.95 -13.72 -12.42
N CYS A 389 -5.77 -13.57 -13.44
CA CYS A 389 -6.26 -14.66 -14.28
C CYS A 389 -5.69 -14.57 -15.69
N TYR A 390 -5.49 -15.74 -16.29
CA TYR A 390 -4.99 -15.90 -17.66
C TYR A 390 -5.82 -16.97 -18.38
N HIS A 391 -5.93 -16.87 -19.70
CA HIS A 391 -6.66 -17.86 -20.49
C HIS A 391 -6.13 -18.05 -21.91
N TRP A 392 -6.55 -19.16 -22.53
CA TRP A 392 -6.23 -19.56 -23.92
C TRP A 392 -7.48 -19.78 -24.79
N SER A 393 -8.64 -20.03 -24.19
CA SER A 393 -9.95 -20.14 -24.88
C SER A 393 -11.05 -20.29 -23.83
N GLY A 394 -12.28 -19.94 -24.19
CA GLY A 394 -13.51 -20.23 -23.43
C GLY A 394 -13.63 -19.54 -22.06
N SER A 395 -12.90 -20.02 -21.06
CA SER A 395 -12.97 -19.52 -19.67
C SER A 395 -11.96 -18.39 -19.43
N CYS A 396 -12.39 -17.28 -18.83
CA CYS A 396 -11.53 -16.13 -18.58
C CYS A 396 -10.48 -16.31 -17.47
N CYS A 397 -10.42 -17.48 -16.81
CA CYS A 397 -9.47 -17.76 -15.73
C CYS A 397 -9.09 -19.24 -15.67
N ARG A 398 -8.25 -19.69 -16.60
CA ARG A 398 -7.73 -21.07 -16.61
C ARG A 398 -6.47 -21.22 -15.76
N TRP A 399 -5.57 -20.24 -15.83
CA TRP A 399 -4.43 -20.14 -14.91
C TRP A 399 -4.58 -18.92 -14.02
N SER A 400 -3.91 -18.97 -12.88
CA SER A 400 -3.88 -17.82 -11.99
C SER A 400 -2.69 -17.84 -11.04
N ASN A 401 -2.40 -16.66 -10.50
CA ASN A 401 -1.56 -16.49 -9.32
C ASN A 401 -2.01 -15.26 -8.56
N TYR A 402 -1.50 -15.10 -7.34
CA TYR A 402 -1.77 -13.92 -6.52
C TYR A 402 -0.63 -12.91 -6.64
N ILE A 403 -1.01 -11.64 -6.64
CA ILE A 403 -0.09 -10.49 -6.65
C ILE A 403 -0.46 -9.56 -5.51
N LYS A 404 0.47 -8.70 -5.09
CA LYS A 404 0.13 -7.57 -4.22
C LYS A 404 -0.01 -6.30 -5.03
N VAL A 405 -1.04 -5.50 -4.76
CA VAL A 405 -1.33 -4.24 -5.44
C VAL A 405 -1.38 -3.13 -4.41
N ARG A 406 -0.57 -2.08 -4.64
CA ARG A 406 -0.50 -0.89 -3.79
C ARG A 406 -1.04 0.31 -4.56
N ASN A 407 -1.95 1.07 -3.95
CA ASN A 407 -2.38 2.37 -4.48
C ASN A 407 -1.46 3.47 -3.94
N CYS A 408 -0.73 4.17 -4.80
CA CYS A 408 0.20 5.24 -4.39
C CYS A 408 -0.43 6.65 -4.37
N GLY A 409 -1.76 6.75 -4.43
CA GLY A 409 -2.52 8.01 -4.40
C GLY A 409 -2.75 8.67 -5.76
N GLY A 410 -2.40 7.99 -6.85
CA GLY A 410 -2.53 8.48 -8.23
C GLY A 410 -2.05 7.49 -9.29
N PHE A 411 -1.35 6.44 -8.87
CA PHE A 411 -0.98 5.30 -9.70
C PHE A 411 -0.93 4.04 -8.85
N TYR A 412 -0.85 2.89 -9.51
CA TYR A 412 -0.72 1.60 -8.86
C TYR A 412 0.66 1.02 -9.09
N VAL A 413 1.18 0.33 -8.07
CA VAL A 413 2.34 -0.54 -8.21
C VAL A 413 1.95 -1.96 -7.83
N TYR A 414 2.59 -2.92 -8.50
CA TYR A 414 2.24 -4.34 -8.45
C TYR A 414 3.49 -5.13 -8.05
N GLN A 415 3.41 -5.89 -6.97
CA GLN A 415 4.44 -6.87 -6.65
C GLN A 415 4.12 -8.12 -7.46
N LEU A 416 4.90 -8.35 -8.54
CA LEU A 416 4.60 -9.39 -9.52
C LEU A 416 5.58 -10.56 -9.38
N PRO A 417 5.14 -11.75 -8.96
CA PRO A 417 5.96 -12.95 -9.05
C PRO A 417 6.14 -13.35 -10.52
N LYS A 418 7.10 -14.24 -10.79
CA LYS A 418 7.16 -14.92 -12.09
C LYS A 418 5.84 -15.66 -12.35
N THR A 419 5.36 -15.66 -13.58
CA THR A 419 4.07 -16.28 -13.93
C THR A 419 4.17 -17.80 -13.97
N PRO A 420 3.15 -18.59 -13.59
CA PRO A 420 3.25 -20.04 -13.47
C PRO A 420 3.91 -20.81 -14.64
N VAL A 421 3.70 -20.38 -15.89
CA VAL A 421 4.27 -21.01 -17.09
C VAL A 421 4.73 -19.95 -18.11
N CYS A 422 5.63 -20.33 -19.03
CA CYS A 422 6.19 -19.44 -20.04
C CYS A 422 5.28 -19.21 -21.26
N TRP A 423 4.02 -18.91 -20.99
CA TRP A 423 3.02 -18.50 -21.99
C TRP A 423 2.17 -17.32 -21.53
N LEU A 424 2.47 -16.82 -20.34
CA LEU A 424 1.68 -15.85 -19.60
C LEU A 424 2.48 -14.55 -19.47
N ARG A 425 1.79 -13.40 -19.55
CA ARG A 425 2.35 -12.09 -19.16
C ARG A 425 1.34 -11.24 -18.44
N TYR A 426 1.81 -10.39 -17.54
CA TYR A 426 1.01 -9.32 -16.96
C TYR A 426 0.83 -8.19 -17.97
N CYS A 427 -0.42 -7.81 -18.21
CA CYS A 427 -0.75 -6.83 -19.24
C CYS A 427 -1.11 -5.47 -18.67
N GLY A 428 -0.84 -4.44 -19.46
CA GLY A 428 -1.24 -3.08 -19.19
C GLY A 428 -2.47 -2.70 -20.00
N ASN A 429 -3.33 -1.88 -19.43
CA ASN A 429 -4.67 -1.57 -19.92
C ASN A 429 -4.75 -0.66 -21.17
N ARG A 430 -3.64 -0.39 -21.87
CA ARG A 430 -3.66 0.48 -23.06
C ARG A 430 -4.27 -0.24 -24.28
N VAL A 431 -5.26 0.38 -24.93
CA VAL A 431 -5.92 -0.16 -26.14
C VAL A 431 -5.26 0.29 -27.45
N SER A 432 -4.75 1.51 -27.52
CA SER A 432 -4.10 2.04 -28.73
C SER A 432 -2.98 3.00 -28.36
N LEU A 433 -1.96 3.13 -29.22
CA LEU A 433 -0.94 4.16 -29.04
C LEU A 433 -1.58 5.54 -29.12
N PRO A 434 -1.21 6.50 -28.24
CA PRO A 434 -1.65 7.87 -28.40
C PRO A 434 -1.05 8.42 -29.71
N PRO A 435 -1.78 9.29 -30.42
CA PRO A 435 -1.20 9.99 -31.56
C PRO A 435 0.05 10.76 -31.10
N PRO A 436 1.10 10.83 -31.93
CA PRO A 436 2.30 11.58 -31.60
C PRO A 436 1.95 13.05 -31.31
N PRO A 437 2.48 13.65 -30.24
CA PRO A 437 2.37 15.09 -30.00
C PRO A 437 2.80 15.89 -31.25
N PRO A 438 2.19 17.06 -31.53
CA PRO A 438 2.48 17.87 -32.72
C PRO A 438 3.97 18.13 -32.94
N GLU A 439 4.72 18.42 -31.88
CA GLU A 439 6.16 18.66 -31.89
C GLU A 439 7.01 17.42 -32.21
N CYS A 440 6.43 16.22 -32.12
CA CYS A 440 7.06 15.00 -32.63
C CYS A 440 6.83 14.83 -34.14
N ARG A 441 5.99 15.66 -34.76
CA ARG A 441 5.70 15.68 -36.20
C ARG A 441 6.23 16.93 -36.89
N ARG A 442 6.30 18.04 -36.17
CA ARG A 442 6.72 19.37 -36.66
C ARG A 442 7.81 19.93 -35.75
N TYR A 443 9.02 20.00 -36.26
CA TYR A 443 10.19 20.54 -35.58
C TYR A 443 11.18 21.08 -36.61
N THR A 444 12.05 21.97 -36.18
CA THR A 444 13.20 22.45 -36.95
C THR A 444 14.38 21.50 -36.73
N VAL A 445 15.23 21.33 -37.73
CA VAL A 445 16.37 20.41 -37.65
C VAL A 445 17.67 21.17 -37.44
N PHE A 446 18.49 20.73 -36.49
CA PHE A 446 19.91 21.03 -36.43
C PHE A 446 20.68 19.85 -37.00
N ASN A 447 21.21 20.01 -38.22
CA ASN A 447 21.93 18.95 -38.93
C ASN A 447 23.38 19.27 -39.29
N SER A 448 23.78 20.54 -39.17
CA SER A 448 25.12 21.01 -39.55
C SER A 448 26.19 20.64 -38.53
N PHE A 449 27.40 20.35 -39.03
CA PHE A 449 28.57 20.03 -38.21
C PHE A 449 28.97 21.19 -37.28
N ASP A 450 28.62 22.43 -37.63
CA ASP A 450 28.90 23.57 -36.76
C ASP A 450 28.23 23.47 -35.38
N ARG A 451 27.21 22.61 -35.21
CA ARG A 451 26.52 22.31 -33.95
C ARG A 451 27.09 21.11 -33.19
N ALA A 452 28.01 20.35 -33.79
CA ALA A 452 28.60 19.15 -33.24
C ALA A 452 29.61 19.47 -32.13
N ILE A 453 29.70 18.63 -31.09
CA ILE A 453 30.76 18.77 -30.09
C ILE A 453 32.15 18.44 -30.64
N GLY A 454 32.24 17.70 -31.74
CA GLY A 454 33.48 17.48 -32.49
C GLY A 454 34.04 18.76 -33.11
N ASN A 455 33.20 19.74 -33.44
CA ASN A 455 33.65 20.96 -34.11
C ASN A 455 34.49 21.87 -33.17
N THR A 456 35.78 21.97 -33.45
CA THR A 456 36.76 22.85 -32.79
C THR A 456 37.03 24.15 -33.52
N ALA A 457 36.54 24.31 -34.75
CA ALA A 457 36.89 25.45 -35.59
C ALA A 457 36.43 26.77 -34.96
N GLN A 458 37.34 27.75 -34.92
CA GLN A 458 37.12 29.08 -34.31
C GLN A 458 37.05 30.20 -35.36
N ASN A 459 37.04 29.86 -36.65
CA ASN A 459 37.02 30.79 -37.77
C ASN A 459 35.64 31.44 -38.00
N SER A 460 34.55 30.80 -37.57
CA SER A 460 33.18 31.33 -37.73
C SER A 460 32.31 30.93 -36.52
N LEU A 461 32.32 31.77 -35.49
CA LEU A 461 31.53 31.57 -34.28
C LEU A 461 30.13 32.17 -34.45
N LYS A 462 29.12 31.43 -34.00
CA LYS A 462 27.70 31.80 -34.09
C LYS A 462 27.06 31.92 -32.72
N CYS A 463 25.83 32.43 -32.67
CA CYS A 463 25.14 32.60 -31.39
C CYS A 463 23.63 32.42 -31.41
N ASP A 464 23.14 31.66 -30.44
CA ASP A 464 21.73 31.31 -30.36
C ASP A 464 20.85 32.41 -29.72
N GLN A 465 21.45 33.48 -29.22
CA GLN A 465 20.69 34.66 -28.77
C GLN A 465 20.10 35.40 -29.98
N ARG A 466 20.88 35.50 -31.06
CA ARG A 466 20.48 36.18 -32.31
C ARG A 466 19.92 35.19 -33.32
N ASP A 467 20.60 34.06 -33.50
CA ASP A 467 20.38 33.16 -34.63
C ASP A 467 19.18 32.20 -34.40
N LEU A 468 18.66 32.09 -33.17
CA LEU A 468 17.43 31.35 -32.91
C LEU A 468 16.22 32.28 -32.78
N PRO A 469 15.09 31.96 -33.44
CA PRO A 469 13.82 32.66 -33.18
C PRO A 469 13.32 32.45 -31.73
N GLY A 470 13.77 31.38 -31.07
CA GLY A 470 13.42 31.03 -29.69
C GLY A 470 12.07 30.31 -29.55
N ASN A 471 11.95 29.49 -28.51
CA ASN A 471 10.74 28.75 -28.09
C ASN A 471 10.10 27.81 -29.13
N LEU A 472 10.77 27.55 -30.26
CA LEU A 472 10.42 26.50 -31.21
C LEU A 472 10.98 25.13 -30.78
N TRP A 473 10.47 24.08 -31.42
CA TRP A 473 10.92 22.70 -31.22
C TRP A 473 12.02 22.35 -32.22
N TYR A 474 13.15 21.85 -31.71
CA TYR A 474 14.32 21.49 -32.51
C TYR A 474 14.67 20.02 -32.33
N ARG A 475 15.21 19.39 -33.38
CA ARG A 475 15.77 18.04 -33.37
C ARG A 475 17.21 18.07 -33.86
N PHE A 476 18.13 17.46 -33.11
CA PHE A 476 19.46 17.16 -33.62
C PHE A 476 19.41 15.94 -34.55
N LEU A 477 19.97 16.09 -35.75
CA LEU A 477 20.09 15.04 -36.76
C LEU A 477 21.46 15.18 -37.49
N GLY A 478 21.82 14.25 -38.35
CA GLY A 478 22.99 14.39 -39.24
C GLY A 478 24.32 14.63 -38.48
N ALA A 479 25.15 15.52 -39.03
CA ALA A 479 26.50 15.81 -38.49
C ALA A 479 26.47 16.48 -37.12
N ALA A 480 25.37 17.17 -36.76
CA ALA A 480 25.18 17.69 -35.41
C ALA A 480 24.99 16.59 -34.35
N GLY A 481 24.78 15.34 -34.76
CA GLY A 481 24.44 14.20 -33.90
C GLY A 481 22.93 14.05 -33.72
N ASN A 482 22.50 13.13 -32.85
CA ASN A 482 21.09 12.76 -32.68
C ASN A 482 20.48 13.19 -31.33
N ALA A 483 21.22 13.90 -30.48
CA ALA A 483 20.76 14.45 -29.20
C ALA A 483 21.71 15.53 -28.66
N MET A 484 21.24 16.36 -27.73
CA MET A 484 22.09 17.25 -26.94
C MET A 484 23.00 16.44 -25.99
N PRO A 485 24.28 16.82 -25.77
CA PRO A 485 25.14 16.15 -24.80
C PRO A 485 24.61 16.33 -23.37
N THR A 486 24.81 15.32 -22.52
CA THR A 486 24.40 15.33 -21.09
C THR A 486 25.56 15.46 -20.11
N SER A 487 26.75 15.76 -20.63
CA SER A 487 27.98 16.00 -19.89
C SER A 487 28.59 17.32 -20.33
N CYS A 488 29.42 17.91 -19.45
CA CYS A 488 30.07 19.18 -19.73
C CYS A 488 30.89 19.10 -21.03
N VAL A 489 30.66 20.05 -21.93
CA VAL A 489 31.39 20.18 -23.19
C VAL A 489 32.52 21.19 -22.98
N PRO A 490 33.78 20.90 -23.37
CA PRO A 490 34.88 21.86 -23.29
C PRO A 490 34.57 23.18 -23.98
N VAL A 491 35.13 24.31 -23.52
CA VAL A 491 34.96 25.62 -24.19
C VAL A 491 35.38 25.56 -25.66
N ARG A 492 34.88 26.51 -26.47
CA ARG A 492 35.24 26.61 -27.90
C ARG A 492 34.87 25.38 -28.73
N ARG A 493 33.67 24.83 -28.49
CA ARG A 493 33.09 23.71 -29.25
C ARG A 493 31.75 24.10 -29.86
N CYS A 494 31.27 23.32 -30.82
CA CYS A 494 29.98 23.53 -31.50
C CYS A 494 29.80 24.96 -32.05
N GLY A 495 30.90 25.48 -32.61
CA GLY A 495 30.91 26.78 -33.31
C GLY A 495 30.50 27.94 -32.41
N THR A 496 30.87 27.90 -31.12
CA THR A 496 30.64 28.99 -30.17
C THR A 496 31.73 29.08 -29.10
N HIS A 497 31.76 30.18 -28.37
CA HIS A 497 32.68 30.40 -27.25
C HIS A 497 32.34 29.50 -26.05
N ALA A 498 31.06 29.49 -25.65
CA ALA A 498 30.57 28.76 -24.49
C ALA A 498 29.47 27.75 -24.89
N PRO A 499 29.85 26.46 -25.04
CA PRO A 499 28.95 25.42 -25.51
C PRO A 499 27.96 24.98 -24.44
N GLY A 500 26.71 24.76 -24.87
CA GLY A 500 25.59 24.33 -24.05
C GLY A 500 25.42 22.82 -24.01
N TRP A 501 25.24 22.29 -22.80
CA TRP A 501 24.95 20.88 -22.52
C TRP A 501 23.81 20.74 -21.51
N MET A 502 23.07 19.63 -21.59
CA MET A 502 21.88 19.42 -20.76
C MET A 502 22.24 18.77 -19.43
N VAL A 503 21.78 19.38 -18.33
CA VAL A 503 21.90 18.79 -16.99
C VAL A 503 20.86 17.69 -16.81
N GLY A 504 21.35 16.48 -16.51
CA GLY A 504 20.54 15.29 -16.28
C GLY A 504 20.26 14.50 -17.55
N SER A 505 19.58 13.36 -17.39
CA SER A 505 19.29 12.45 -18.49
C SER A 505 18.09 12.89 -19.33
N HIS A 506 18.10 12.45 -20.60
CA HIS A 506 16.95 12.53 -21.48
C HIS A 506 15.73 11.78 -20.91
N PRO A 507 14.50 12.22 -21.20
CA PRO A 507 13.29 11.51 -20.77
C PRO A 507 13.24 10.10 -21.37
N SER A 508 13.13 9.06 -20.54
CA SER A 508 13.13 7.66 -21.02
C SER A 508 11.78 7.18 -21.57
N LEU A 509 10.69 7.85 -21.18
CA LEU A 509 9.33 7.43 -21.50
C LEU A 509 8.84 8.07 -22.79
N ARG A 510 8.27 7.27 -23.70
CA ARG A 510 7.68 7.76 -24.95
C ARG A 510 6.62 8.83 -24.68
N TYR A 511 6.74 9.95 -25.38
CA TYR A 511 5.99 11.21 -25.30
C TYR A 511 6.08 11.97 -23.98
N ASN A 512 6.95 11.54 -23.08
CA ASN A 512 7.17 12.27 -21.84
C ASN A 512 7.88 13.60 -22.11
N LEU A 513 7.39 14.66 -21.47
CA LEU A 513 7.94 16.00 -21.48
C LEU A 513 8.58 16.31 -20.16
N VAL A 514 9.82 16.75 -20.17
CA VAL A 514 10.53 17.17 -18.98
C VAL A 514 11.10 18.56 -19.18
N THR A 515 11.10 19.36 -18.12
CA THR A 515 11.91 20.57 -18.06
C THR A 515 13.32 20.18 -17.66
N ARG A 516 14.32 20.76 -18.34
CA ARG A 516 15.74 20.54 -18.09
C ARG A 516 16.47 21.86 -18.08
N LYS A 517 17.56 21.91 -17.33
CA LYS A 517 18.49 23.04 -17.34
C LYS A 517 19.56 22.75 -18.38
N VAL A 518 19.84 23.71 -19.25
CA VAL A 518 21.06 23.71 -20.08
C VAL A 518 22.09 24.59 -19.37
N CYS A 519 23.30 24.07 -19.23
CA CYS A 519 24.45 24.78 -18.68
C CYS A 519 25.42 25.11 -19.81
N TYR A 520 26.06 26.28 -19.73
CA TYR A 520 27.09 26.69 -20.68
C TYR A 520 28.45 26.76 -20.00
N HIS A 521 29.44 26.11 -20.59
CA HIS A 521 30.79 26.06 -20.06
C HIS A 521 31.58 27.32 -20.45
N TRP A 522 32.09 28.04 -19.45
CA TRP A 522 33.00 29.17 -19.65
C TRP A 522 33.86 29.43 -18.41
N SER A 523 35.09 29.91 -18.62
CA SER A 523 36.01 30.32 -17.55
C SER A 523 36.15 29.28 -16.42
N GLY A 524 36.44 28.03 -16.79
CA GLY A 524 36.58 26.90 -15.86
C GLY A 524 35.28 26.42 -15.20
N SER A 525 34.15 27.10 -15.39
CA SER A 525 32.85 26.70 -14.86
C SER A 525 31.99 26.05 -15.93
N CYS A 526 31.68 24.77 -15.75
CA CYS A 526 30.77 24.00 -16.62
C CYS A 526 29.33 24.53 -16.65
N CYS A 527 28.96 25.48 -15.79
CA CYS A 527 27.62 26.06 -15.76
C CYS A 527 27.65 27.55 -15.39
N ARG A 528 28.48 28.33 -16.10
CA ARG A 528 28.59 29.78 -15.89
C ARG A 528 27.27 30.49 -16.21
N TRP A 529 26.63 30.10 -17.31
CA TRP A 529 25.27 30.52 -17.68
C TRP A 529 24.35 29.32 -17.74
N SER A 530 23.05 29.60 -17.68
CA SER A 530 22.04 28.56 -17.90
C SER A 530 20.71 29.11 -18.34
N ASN A 531 19.89 28.21 -18.90
CA ASN A 531 18.48 28.47 -19.16
C ASN A 531 17.68 27.16 -19.01
N SER A 532 16.37 27.31 -18.85
CA SER A 532 15.44 26.17 -18.81
C SER A 532 14.92 25.87 -20.21
N ILE A 533 14.89 24.58 -20.56
CA ILE A 533 14.35 24.06 -21.81
C ILE A 533 13.29 23.01 -21.51
N LYS A 534 12.46 22.68 -22.51
CA LYS A 534 11.61 21.47 -22.44
C LYS A 534 12.14 20.42 -23.41
N VAL A 535 12.11 19.15 -22.99
CA VAL A 535 12.60 18.02 -23.78
C VAL A 535 11.53 16.95 -23.85
N ARG A 536 11.22 16.50 -25.06
CA ARG A 536 10.22 15.46 -25.34
C ARG A 536 10.89 14.26 -25.97
N ASN A 537 10.58 13.05 -25.49
CA ASN A 537 10.95 11.80 -26.15
C ASN A 537 9.86 11.40 -27.15
N CYS A 538 10.16 11.32 -28.43
CA CYS A 538 9.18 10.97 -29.47
C CYS A 538 9.10 9.47 -29.78
N GLY A 539 9.75 8.62 -28.99
CA GLY A 539 9.76 7.15 -29.11
C GLY A 539 10.96 6.58 -29.85
N GLY A 540 11.72 7.42 -30.56
CA GLY A 540 12.99 7.05 -31.21
C GLY A 540 13.98 8.21 -31.38
N PHE A 541 13.56 9.44 -31.03
CA PHE A 541 14.39 10.64 -31.07
C PHE A 541 13.88 11.64 -30.02
N TYR A 542 14.67 12.69 -29.77
CA TYR A 542 14.31 13.76 -28.85
C TYR A 542 14.06 15.06 -29.62
N VAL A 543 13.09 15.82 -29.14
CA VAL A 543 12.89 17.22 -29.56
C VAL A 543 13.02 18.14 -28.35
N TYR A 544 13.53 19.34 -28.59
CA TYR A 544 13.91 20.30 -27.57
C TYR A 544 13.21 21.64 -27.85
N GLN A 545 12.42 22.14 -26.92
CA GLN A 545 11.90 23.51 -26.97
C GLN A 545 13.00 24.44 -26.44
N LEU A 546 13.66 25.16 -27.34
CA LEU A 546 14.86 25.94 -27.02
C LEU A 546 14.55 27.44 -27.05
N PRO A 547 14.61 28.16 -25.91
CA PRO A 547 14.55 29.62 -25.91
C PRO A 547 15.84 30.20 -26.50
N LYS A 548 15.83 31.51 -26.81
CA LYS A 548 17.07 32.26 -27.07
C LYS A 548 18.02 32.14 -25.87
N THR A 549 19.31 32.09 -26.13
CA THR A 549 20.31 32.00 -25.06
C THR A 549 20.46 33.34 -24.32
N PRO A 550 20.88 33.34 -23.04
CA PRO A 550 21.04 34.58 -22.27
C PRO A 550 21.96 35.63 -22.89
N VAL A 551 23.06 35.18 -23.52
CA VAL A 551 24.02 36.05 -24.21
C VAL A 551 24.49 35.40 -25.52
N CYS A 552 25.10 36.19 -26.41
CA CYS A 552 25.51 35.79 -27.75
C CYS A 552 26.82 34.97 -27.77
N MET A 553 27.46 34.73 -26.63
CA MET A 553 28.59 33.81 -26.57
C MET A 553 28.17 32.33 -26.46
N LEU A 554 26.87 32.03 -26.51
CA LEU A 554 26.30 30.74 -26.17
C LEU A 554 25.62 30.06 -27.38
N ARG A 555 25.74 28.73 -27.47
CA ARG A 555 24.94 27.89 -28.36
C ARG A 555 24.60 26.55 -27.75
N TYR A 556 23.46 25.97 -28.14
CA TYR A 556 23.11 24.59 -27.88
C TYR A 556 23.89 23.65 -28.80
N CYS A 557 24.63 22.71 -28.22
CA CYS A 557 25.38 21.71 -28.98
C CYS A 557 24.57 20.41 -29.16
N GLY A 558 24.93 19.65 -30.20
CA GLY A 558 24.55 18.27 -30.39
C GLY A 558 25.76 17.34 -30.25
N ARG A 559 25.55 16.09 -29.88
CA ARG A 559 26.61 15.10 -29.60
C ARG A 559 27.28 14.50 -30.84
N GLY A 560 27.25 15.19 -31.98
CA GLY A 560 27.98 14.81 -33.19
C GLY A 560 29.49 14.98 -33.01
N TYR A 561 30.26 14.19 -33.76
CA TYR A 561 31.73 14.20 -33.75
C TYR A 561 32.27 14.37 -35.15
#